data_AF-A0A844C9M5-F1
#
_entry.id   AF-A0A844C9M5-F1
#
_cell.length_a   1.000
_cell.length_b   1.000
_cell.length_c   1.000
_cell.angle_alpha   90.00
_cell.angle_beta   90.00
_cell.angle_gamma   90.00
#
_symmetry.space_group_name_H-M   'P 1'
#
loop_
_entity.id
_entity.type
_entity.pdbx_description
1 polymer ?
#
loop_
_entity_poly.entity_id
_entity_poly.type
_entity_poly.pdbx_seq_one_letter_code
_entity_poly.pdbx_strand_id
1 'polypeptide(L)'
;MMQILKQGLLLSLILSSPLLLITVTVGLIVSLLQAILQLQEQSLLYTIKLFTIAVVFSFSGNWIYANLLEFTNMIFSTIGQPVIR
;
A
#
# COMPACT_ATOMS: atom_id res chain seq x y z
N MET A 1 14.21 -21.29 -4.80
CA MET A 1 14.16 -20.54 -3.52
C MET A 1 14.60 -19.08 -3.65
N MET A 2 15.83 -18.79 -4.09
CA MET A 2 16.35 -17.40 -4.20
C MET A 2 15.50 -16.50 -5.12
N GLN A 3 14.93 -17.03 -6.20
CA GLN A 3 14.09 -16.25 -7.10
C GLN A 3 12.73 -15.85 -6.50
N ILE A 4 12.09 -16.74 -5.75
CA ILE A 4 10.83 -16.48 -5.05
C ILE A 4 11.05 -15.39 -3.98
N LEU A 5 12.16 -15.48 -3.23
CA LEU A 5 12.55 -14.45 -2.27
C LEU A 5 12.75 -13.08 -2.93
N LYS A 6 13.51 -13.03 -4.04
CA LYS A 6 13.74 -11.79 -4.80
C LYS A 6 12.42 -11.20 -5.32
N GLN A 7 11.54 -12.02 -5.89
CA GLN A 7 10.25 -11.58 -6.39
C GLN A 7 9.32 -11.10 -5.27
N GLY A 8 9.28 -11.79 -4.13
CA GLY A 8 8.50 -11.34 -2.98
C GLY A 8 8.98 -9.99 -2.43
N LEU A 9 10.30 -9.77 -2.40
CA LEU A 9 10.90 -8.50 -1.97
C LEU A 9 10.58 -7.37 -2.95
N LEU A 10 10.69 -7.62 -4.26
CA LEU A 10 10.31 -6.66 -5.30
C LEU A 10 8.81 -6.35 -5.28
N LEU A 11 7.97 -7.36 -5.07
CA LEU A 11 6.53 -7.19 -4.97
C LEU A 11 6.18 -6.33 -3.76
N SER A 12 6.77 -6.60 -2.59
CA SER A 12 6.60 -5.77 -1.38
C SER A 12 7.00 -4.31 -1.63
N LEU A 13 8.11 -4.10 -2.35
CA LEU A 13 8.58 -2.75 -2.71
C LEU A 13 7.61 -2.04 -3.67
N ILE A 14 7.12 -2.75 -4.69
CA ILE A 14 6.14 -2.22 -5.64
C ILE A 14 4.84 -1.91 -4.90
N LEU A 15 4.32 -2.84 -4.11
CA LEU A 15 3.09 -2.71 -3.31
C LEU A 15 3.14 -1.51 -2.36
N SER A 16 4.28 -1.26 -1.72
CA SER A 16 4.46 -0.14 -0.80
C SER A 16 4.67 1.20 -1.52
N SER A 17 5.16 1.22 -2.76
CA SER A 17 5.48 2.46 -3.49
C SER A 17 4.31 3.44 -3.63
N PRO A 18 3.12 3.07 -4.17
CA PRO A 18 2.00 4.00 -4.27
C PRO A 18 1.42 4.33 -2.90
N LEU A 19 1.40 3.37 -1.97
CA LEU A 19 0.93 3.57 -0.60
C LEU A 19 1.75 4.64 0.13
N LEU A 20 3.08 4.57 0.01
CA LEU A 20 4.01 5.55 0.58
C LEU A 20 3.85 6.92 -0.07
N LEU A 21 3.81 6.98 -1.41
CA LEU A 21 3.62 8.23 -2.15
C LEU A 21 2.36 8.96 -1.68
N ILE A 22 1.23 8.24 -1.64
CA ILE A 22 -0.04 8.85 -1.27
C ILE A 22 -0.04 9.26 0.20
N THR A 23 0.48 8.41 1.10
CA THR A 23 0.57 8.71 2.53
C THR A 23 1.41 9.96 2.80
N VAL A 24 2.55 10.10 2.11
CA VAL A 24 3.43 11.26 2.23
C VAL A 24 2.73 12.51 1.69
N THR A 25 2.18 12.47 0.48
CA THR A 25 1.48 13.63 -0.11
C THR A 25 0.32 14.09 0.76
N VAL A 26 -0.54 13.16 1.20
CA VAL A 26 -1.67 13.46 2.08
C VAL A 26 -1.19 13.99 3.44
N GLY A 27 -0.22 13.33 4.05
CA GLY A 27 0.34 13.73 5.34
C GLY A 27 0.89 15.15 5.31
N LEU A 28 1.61 15.49 4.24
CA LEU A 28 2.14 16.84 4.01
C LEU A 28 1.02 17.87 3.86
N ILE A 29 0.03 17.62 3.00
CA ILE A 29 -1.10 18.52 2.79
C ILE A 29 -1.85 18.78 4.11
N VAL A 30 -2.15 17.72 4.86
CA VAL A 30 -2.88 17.82 6.13
C VAL A 30 -2.05 18.57 7.18
N SER A 31 -0.74 18.31 7.28
CA SER A 31 0.14 19.05 8.20
C SER A 31 0.26 20.54 7.85
N LEU A 32 0.24 20.86 6.56
CA LEU A 32 0.29 22.25 6.10
C LEU A 32 -1.02 22.98 6.40
N LEU A 33 -2.17 22.33 6.15
CA LEU A 33 -3.48 22.86 6.51
C LEU A 33 -3.61 23.08 8.02
N GLN A 34 -3.08 22.16 8.83
CA GLN A 34 -3.04 22.31 10.29
C GLN A 34 -2.25 23.55 10.70
N ALA A 35 -1.09 23.78 10.09
CA ALA A 35 -0.22 24.91 10.40
C ALA A 35 -0.82 26.26 9.97
N ILE A 36 -1.43 26.33 8.77
CA ILE A 36 -1.98 27.58 8.22
C ILE A 36 -3.28 27.99 8.92
N LEU A 37 -4.18 27.03 9.17
CA LEU A 37 -5.50 27.34 9.74
C LEU A 37 -5.46 27.59 11.26
N GLN A 38 -4.31 27.39 11.92
CA GLN A 38 -4.13 27.52 13.37
C GLN A 38 -5.21 26.77 14.18
N LEU A 39 -5.81 25.71 13.62
CA LEU A 39 -6.85 24.94 14.27
C LEU A 39 -6.22 24.08 15.39
N GLN A 40 -6.40 24.51 16.64
CA GLN A 40 -5.98 23.78 17.83
C GLN A 40 -6.94 22.65 18.24
N GLU A 41 -8.14 22.63 17.65
CA GLU A 41 -9.14 21.57 17.84
C GLU A 41 -8.73 20.30 17.07
N GLN A 42 -7.96 19.43 17.71
CA GLN A 42 -7.45 18.18 17.11
C GLN A 42 -8.55 17.25 16.57
N SER A 43 -9.78 17.34 17.07
CA SER A 43 -10.92 16.46 16.71
C SER A 43 -11.28 16.51 15.22
N LEU A 44 -11.42 17.71 14.66
CA LEU A 44 -11.77 17.90 13.24
C LEU A 44 -10.66 17.40 12.32
N LEU A 45 -9.40 17.70 12.68
CA LEU A 45 -8.22 17.26 11.96
C LEU A 45 -8.03 15.74 11.98
N TYR A 46 -8.35 15.09 13.11
CA TYR A 46 -8.34 13.63 13.21
C TYR A 46 -9.33 13.00 12.23
N THR A 47 -10.52 13.58 12.14
CA THR A 47 -11.58 13.12 11.21
C THR A 47 -11.15 13.27 9.75
N ILE A 48 -10.62 14.44 9.36
CA ILE A 48 -10.14 14.69 7.99
C ILE A 48 -8.98 13.74 7.64
N LYS A 49 -8.04 13.53 8.56
CA LYS A 49 -6.91 12.62 8.35
C LYS A 49 -7.37 11.17 8.17
N LEU A 50 -8.28 10.68 9.00
CA LEU A 50 -8.84 9.32 8.88
C LEU A 50 -9.64 9.14 7.60
N PHE A 51 -10.47 10.12 7.23
CA PHE A 51 -11.23 10.07 5.98
C PHE A 51 -10.29 9.99 4.78
N THR A 52 -9.21 10.78 4.79
CA THR A 52 -8.24 10.74 3.69
C THR A 52 -7.55 9.38 3.62
N ILE A 53 -7.10 8.81 4.75
CA ILE A 53 -6.52 7.46 4.79
C ILE A 53 -7.51 6.41 4.25
N ALA A 54 -8.79 6.50 4.63
CA ALA A 54 -9.82 5.55 4.19
C ALA A 54 -10.01 5.59 2.66
N VAL A 55 -10.06 6.80 2.08
CA VAL A 55 -10.15 6.98 0.62
C VAL A 55 -8.94 6.35 -0.06
N VAL A 56 -7.73 6.69 0.39
CA VAL A 56 -6.47 6.18 -0.16
C VAL A 56 -6.39 4.66 -0.09
N PHE A 57 -6.79 4.09 1.05
CA PHE A 57 -6.79 2.65 1.26
C PHE A 57 -7.82 1.95 0.37
N SER A 58 -9.00 2.54 0.17
CA SER A 58 -10.03 2.02 -0.72
C SER A 58 -9.55 1.94 -2.17
N PHE A 59 -8.88 2.99 -2.66
CA PHE A 59 -8.29 2.99 -4.01
C PHE A 59 -7.12 2.00 -4.13
N SER A 60 -6.25 1.93 -3.11
CA SER A 60 -5.06 1.06 -3.13
C SER A 60 -5.40 -0.42 -2.93
N GLY A 61 -6.53 -0.73 -2.28
CA GLY A 61 -6.92 -2.09 -1.91
C GLY A 61 -7.10 -3.04 -3.09
N ASN A 62 -7.77 -2.60 -4.16
CA ASN A 62 -7.96 -3.42 -5.35
C ASN A 62 -6.63 -3.83 -6.01
N TRP A 63 -5.69 -2.89 -6.07
CA TRP A 63 -4.39 -3.13 -6.67
C TRP A 63 -3.52 -4.06 -5.80
N ILE A 64 -3.49 -3.84 -4.48
CA ILE A 64 -2.75 -4.71 -3.55
C ILE A 64 -3.26 -6.14 -3.64
N TYR A 65 -4.59 -6.31 -3.69
CA TYR A 65 -5.23 -7.61 -3.78
C TYR A 65 -4.84 -8.37 -5.06
N ALA A 66 -4.85 -7.70 -6.23
CA ALA A 66 -4.47 -8.31 -7.50
C ALA A 66 -3.01 -8.80 -7.49
N ASN A 67 -2.08 -7.97 -6.99
CA ASN A 67 -0.67 -8.30 -6.88
C ASN A 67 -0.42 -9.47 -5.91
N LEU A 68 -1.15 -9.52 -4.78
CA LEU A 68 -1.05 -10.64 -3.84
C LEU A 68 -1.50 -11.95 -4.48
N LEU A 69 -2.64 -11.94 -5.19
CA LEU A 69 -3.15 -13.10 -5.90
C LEU A 69 -2.18 -13.60 -6.97
N GLU A 70 -1.59 -12.69 -7.74
CA GLU A 70 -0.61 -13.03 -8.77
C GLU A 70 0.64 -13.71 -8.16
N PHE A 71 1.13 -13.18 -7.04
CA PHE A 71 2.24 -13.78 -6.31
C PHE A 71 1.90 -15.14 -5.71
N THR A 72 0.71 -15.29 -5.14
CA THR A 72 0.22 -16.57 -4.63
C THR A 72 0.15 -17.61 -5.76
N ASN A 73 -0.43 -17.25 -6.91
CA ASN A 73 -0.50 -18.14 -8.08
C ASN A 73 0.89 -18.50 -8.62
N MET A 74 1.84 -17.56 -8.61
CA MET A 74 3.23 -17.82 -8.98
C MET A 74 3.90 -18.83 -8.03
N ILE A 75 3.68 -18.72 -6.73
CA ILE A 75 4.19 -19.71 -5.75
C ILE A 75 3.55 -21.08 -6.01
N PHE A 76 2.23 -21.15 -6.14
CA PHE A 76 1.52 -22.41 -6.34
C PHE A 76 1.87 -23.08 -7.68
N SER A 77 2.07 -22.31 -8.76
CA SER A 77 2.54 -22.84 -10.03
C SER A 77 3.99 -23.33 -9.97
N THR A 78 4.85 -22.67 -9.17
CA THR A 78 6.24 -23.12 -8.96
C THR A 78 6.30 -24.43 -8.15
N ILE A 79 5.38 -24.63 -7.21
CA ILE A 79 5.30 -25.84 -6.38
C ILE A 79 4.55 -26.97 -7.11
N GLY A 80 3.52 -26.64 -7.88
CA GLY A 80 2.63 -27.58 -8.57
C GLY A 80 3.13 -28.10 -9.92
N GLN A 81 4.30 -27.69 -10.39
CA GLN A 81 4.92 -28.29 -11.56
C GLN A 81 5.38 -29.72 -11.23
N PRO A 82 4.84 -30.77 -11.89
CA PRO A 82 5.38 -32.11 -11.73
C PRO A 82 6.81 -32.11 -12.27
N VAL A 83 7.76 -32.49 -11.41
CA VAL A 83 9.16 -32.78 -11.74
C VAL A 83 9.17 -33.95 -12.74
N ILE A 84 8.95 -33.66 -14.03
CA ILE A 84 9.16 -34.62 -15.10
C ILE A 84 9.93 -33.91 -16.21
N ARG A 85 11.23 -33.79 -16.00
CA ARG A 85 12.24 -33.86 -17.05
C ARG A 85 13.34 -34.79 -16.58
#